data_AF-A0A7C5X9C4-F1
#
_entry.id   AF-A0A7C5X9C4-F1
#
_cell.length_a   1.000
_cell.length_b   1.000
_cell.length_c   1.000
_cell.angle_alpha   90.00
_cell.angle_beta   90.00
_cell.angle_gamma   90.00
#
_symmetry.space_group_name_H-M   'P 1'
#
loop_
_entity.id
_entity.type
_entity.pdbx_description
1 polymer ?
#
loop_
_entity_poly.entity_id
_entity_poly.type
_entity_poly.pdbx_seq_one_letter_code
_entity_poly.pdbx_strand_id
1 'polypeptide(L)'
;MKEWTIYDKSGKWLLMDLFNKMNYAMLNFDADNKKLAIEFARKLLKKFGKNYAIYFRKSSSGRGFHFTVCDAKTKIPIFLPKEMVMKIRKQIGDDYGRISADKIRMRQGRVISILFDFKNKRKAGAWRRLKSVNQIRKMRVKK
;
A
#
# COMPACT_ATOMS: atom_id res chain seq x y z
N MET A 1 -1.35 6.80 16.39
CA MET A 1 -1.29 7.19 14.95
C MET A 1 -2.75 7.23 14.50
N LYS A 2 -3.30 8.40 14.13
CA LYS A 2 -4.70 8.51 13.69
C LYS A 2 -4.90 7.59 12.48
N GLU A 3 -5.94 6.78 12.48
CA GLU A 3 -6.30 5.97 11.31
C GLU A 3 -6.48 6.92 10.13
N TRP A 4 -5.79 6.65 9.01
CA TRP A 4 -5.85 7.46 7.78
C TRP A 4 -7.19 7.35 7.05
N THR A 5 -8.20 6.89 7.77
CA THR A 5 -9.45 6.41 7.27
C THR A 5 -10.53 7.29 7.87
N ILE A 6 -10.99 8.26 7.09
CA ILE A 6 -12.20 8.98 7.43
C ILE A 6 -13.35 8.09 6.99
N TYR A 7 -13.94 7.40 7.96
CA TYR A 7 -15.19 6.68 7.80
C TYR A 7 -16.34 7.68 7.95
N ASP A 8 -17.39 7.58 7.13
CA ASP A 8 -18.67 8.16 7.54
C ASP A 8 -19.28 7.34 8.69
N LYS A 9 -20.40 7.81 9.24
CA LYS A 9 -21.13 7.12 10.32
C LYS A 9 -21.62 5.70 9.94
N SER A 10 -21.56 5.32 8.65
CA SER A 10 -21.90 3.99 8.13
C SER A 10 -20.67 3.09 7.92
N GLY A 11 -19.46 3.57 8.25
CA GLY A 11 -18.23 2.81 8.03
C GLY A 11 -17.71 2.88 6.59
N LYS A 12 -18.20 3.82 5.77
CA LYS A 12 -17.81 3.98 4.36
C LYS A 12 -16.59 4.89 4.22
N TRP A 13 -15.67 4.52 3.34
CA TRP A 13 -14.39 5.21 3.13
C TRP A 13 -14.60 6.50 2.31
N LEU A 14 -14.99 7.60 2.95
CA LEU A 14 -15.38 8.85 2.29
C LEU A 14 -14.31 9.39 1.32
N LEU A 15 -13.06 9.46 1.76
CA LEU A 15 -11.94 9.92 0.93
C LEU A 15 -11.68 8.97 -0.24
N MET A 16 -11.72 7.67 0.02
CA MET A 16 -11.35 6.67 -0.99
C MET A 16 -12.41 6.58 -2.09
N ASP A 17 -13.70 6.70 -1.74
CA ASP A 17 -14.79 6.76 -2.70
C ASP A 17 -14.75 8.06 -3.53
N LEU A 18 -14.48 9.21 -2.89
CA LEU A 18 -14.32 10.48 -3.61
C LEU A 18 -13.19 10.40 -4.64
N PHE A 19 -11.99 10.00 -4.21
CA PHE A 19 -10.86 9.87 -5.12
C PHE A 19 -11.09 8.80 -6.20
N ASN A 20 -11.78 7.71 -5.86
CA ASN A 20 -12.13 6.69 -6.85
C ASN A 20 -13.04 7.24 -7.96
N LYS A 21 -14.03 8.08 -7.62
CA LYS A 21 -14.88 8.78 -8.59
C LYS A 21 -14.09 9.75 -9.47
N MET A 22 -13.03 10.35 -8.94
CA MET A 22 -12.11 11.21 -9.68
C MET A 22 -11.08 10.44 -10.53
N ASN A 23 -11.12 9.09 -10.54
CA ASN A 23 -10.14 8.21 -11.18
C ASN A 23 -8.73 8.25 -10.55
N TYR A 24 -8.67 8.44 -9.23
CA TYR A 24 -7.46 8.39 -8.41
C TYR A 24 -7.47 7.15 -7.51
N ALA A 25 -6.27 6.73 -7.08
CA ALA A 25 -6.09 5.68 -6.09
C ALA A 25 -4.83 5.94 -5.25
N MET A 26 -4.81 5.33 -4.06
CA MET A 26 -3.62 5.32 -3.21
C MET A 26 -2.48 4.53 -3.86
N LEU A 27 -1.24 4.97 -3.65
CA LEU A 27 -0.06 4.22 -4.08
C LEU A 27 0.34 3.18 -3.01
N ASN A 28 -0.32 2.02 -3.07
CA ASN A 28 -0.15 0.91 -2.14
C ASN A 28 0.50 -0.30 -2.82
N PHE A 29 1.25 -1.09 -2.05
CA PHE A 29 1.90 -2.31 -2.52
C PHE A 29 1.75 -3.43 -1.49
N ASP A 30 1.66 -4.66 -1.96
CA ASP A 30 1.61 -5.84 -1.11
C ASP A 30 2.69 -6.84 -1.55
N ALA A 31 3.64 -7.09 -0.65
CA ALA A 31 4.70 -8.03 -0.86
C ALA A 31 4.38 -9.31 -0.11
N ASP A 32 4.10 -10.40 -0.84
CA ASP A 32 3.63 -11.66 -0.24
C ASP A 32 4.66 -12.34 0.67
N ASN A 33 5.94 -11.99 0.53
CA ASN A 33 7.02 -12.54 1.33
C ASN A 33 8.12 -11.50 1.63
N LYS A 34 9.01 -11.87 2.55
CA LYS A 34 10.10 -11.00 3.02
C LYS A 34 11.11 -10.64 1.92
N LYS A 35 11.41 -11.56 0.99
CA LYS A 35 12.36 -11.31 -0.11
C LYS A 35 11.84 -10.20 -1.01
N LEU A 36 10.58 -10.29 -1.42
CA LEU A 36 9.90 -9.28 -2.23
C LEU A 36 9.76 -7.95 -1.46
N ALA A 37 9.44 -8.00 -0.17
CA ALA A 37 9.35 -6.81 0.67
C ALA A 37 10.67 -6.02 0.76
N ILE A 38 11.81 -6.74 0.82
CA ILE A 38 13.15 -6.12 0.78
C ILE A 38 13.39 -5.43 -0.57
N GLU A 39 12.98 -6.05 -1.67
CA GLU A 39 13.09 -5.46 -3.01
C GLU A 39 12.23 -4.20 -3.16
N PHE A 40 10.97 -4.26 -2.73
CA PHE A 40 10.07 -3.12 -2.71
C PHE A 40 10.66 -1.98 -1.90
N ALA A 41 11.13 -2.26 -0.69
CA ALA A 41 11.75 -1.25 0.16
C ALA A 41 12.93 -0.55 -0.52
N ARG A 42 13.82 -1.28 -1.20
CA ARG A 42 14.94 -0.67 -1.95
C ARG A 42 14.44 0.24 -3.06
N LYS A 43 13.54 -0.27 -3.91
CA LYS A 43 13.02 0.49 -5.07
C LYS A 43 12.20 1.71 -4.65
N LEU A 44 11.36 1.56 -3.62
CA LEU A 44 10.55 2.65 -3.08
C LEU A 44 11.44 3.73 -2.45
N LEU A 45 12.42 3.37 -1.60
CA LEU A 45 13.34 4.34 -1.02
C LEU A 45 14.14 5.08 -2.10
N LYS A 46 14.61 4.37 -3.14
CA LYS A 46 15.31 4.99 -4.27
C LYS A 46 14.41 5.96 -5.04
N LYS A 47 13.16 5.59 -5.32
CA LYS A 47 12.25 6.38 -6.16
C LYS A 47 11.60 7.55 -5.40
N PHE A 48 11.28 7.38 -4.13
CA PHE A 48 10.43 8.31 -3.36
C PHE A 48 11.07 8.85 -2.08
N GLY A 49 12.15 8.24 -1.58
CA GLY A 49 12.69 8.52 -0.24
C GLY A 49 13.20 9.95 -0.01
N LYS A 50 13.42 10.74 -1.06
CA LYS A 50 13.79 12.16 -0.96
C LYS A 50 12.59 13.07 -0.65
N ASN A 51 11.46 12.82 -1.31
CA ASN A 51 10.32 13.75 -1.33
C ASN A 51 9.09 13.23 -0.56
N TYR A 52 9.05 11.93 -0.26
CA TYR A 52 7.91 11.28 0.34
C TYR A 52 8.33 10.39 1.51
N ALA A 53 7.37 10.11 2.40
CA ALA A 53 7.53 9.14 3.47
C ALA A 53 6.94 7.79 3.04
N ILE A 54 7.74 6.73 3.12
CA ILE A 54 7.25 5.37 2.87
C ILE A 54 6.90 4.75 4.21
N TYR A 55 5.68 4.21 4.32
CA TYR A 55 5.25 3.43 5.46
C TYR A 55 5.10 1.97 5.07
N PHE A 56 5.40 1.08 6.02
CA PHE A 56 5.24 -0.35 5.84
C PHE A 56 4.67 -1.00 7.10
N ARG A 57 4.05 -2.16 6.94
CA ARG A 57 3.56 -2.99 8.05
C ARG A 57 3.57 -4.45 7.66
N LYS A 58 3.46 -5.31 8.67
CA LYS A 58 3.20 -6.74 8.45
C LYS A 58 1.76 -6.93 7.99
N SER A 59 1.53 -7.74 6.95
CA SER A 59 0.18 -8.03 6.47
C SER A 59 -0.58 -8.93 7.44
N SER A 60 -1.91 -8.98 7.30
CA SER A 60 -2.79 -9.82 8.13
C SER A 60 -2.52 -11.32 7.98
N SER A 61 -1.89 -11.76 6.88
CA SER A 61 -1.43 -13.16 6.72
C SER A 61 -0.29 -13.51 7.67
N GLY A 62 0.49 -12.52 8.12
CA GLY A 62 1.69 -12.70 8.94
C GLY A 62 2.93 -13.17 8.17
N ARG A 63 2.82 -13.38 6.85
CA ARG A 63 3.92 -13.78 5.95
C ARG A 63 4.45 -12.62 5.11
N GLY A 64 3.55 -11.73 4.69
CA GLY A 64 3.85 -10.61 3.79
C GLY A 64 3.95 -9.25 4.49
N PHE A 65 4.10 -8.22 3.66
CA PHE A 65 4.25 -6.83 4.05
C PHE A 65 3.45 -5.91 3.15
N HIS A 66 2.80 -4.94 3.76
CA HIS A 66 2.10 -3.86 3.07
C HIS A 66 2.99 -2.63 3.04
N PHE A 67 2.93 -1.87 1.95
CA PHE A 67 3.59 -0.58 1.80
C PHE A 67 2.60 0.47 1.33
N THR A 68 2.80 1.71 1.76
CA THR A 68 2.10 2.88 1.25
C THR A 68 3.07 4.06 1.16
N VAL A 69 2.85 4.94 0.20
CA VAL A 69 3.62 6.18 0.04
C VAL A 69 2.77 7.34 0.52
N CYS A 70 3.33 8.14 1.40
CA CYS A 70 2.68 9.30 2.00
C CYS A 70 3.45 10.58 1.70
N ASP A 71 2.73 11.69 1.67
CA ASP A 71 3.34 13.01 1.72
C ASP A 71 4.20 13.14 2.99
N ALA A 72 5.41 13.69 2.86
CA ALA A 72 6.37 13.72 3.96
C ALA A 72 5.94 14.66 5.11
N LYS A 73 5.20 15.73 4.80
CA LYS A 73 4.79 16.76 5.76
C LYS A 73 3.52 16.34 6.51
N THR A 74 2.47 16.04 5.76
CA THR A 74 1.14 15.70 6.29
C THR A 74 1.04 14.26 6.77
N LYS A 75 1.94 13.38 6.28
CA LYS A 75 1.93 11.91 6.48
C LYS A 75 0.68 11.23 5.91
N ILE A 76 -0.16 11.96 5.16
CA ILE A 76 -1.33 11.43 4.47
C ILE A 76 -0.86 10.63 3.25
N PRO A 77 -1.45 9.45 2.96
CA PRO A 77 -1.16 8.70 1.76
C PRO A 77 -1.39 9.52 0.48
N ILE A 78 -0.50 9.36 -0.49
CA ILE A 78 -0.66 10.05 -1.77
C ILE A 78 -1.71 9.35 -2.63
N PHE A 79 -2.52 10.16 -3.32
CA PHE A 79 -3.47 9.71 -4.32
C PHE A 79 -2.97 10.17 -5.68
N LEU A 80 -2.90 9.24 -6.63
CA LEU A 80 -2.44 9.49 -8.00
C LEU A 80 -3.49 8.96 -8.99
N PRO A 81 -3.50 9.44 -10.25
CA PRO A 81 -4.33 8.86 -11.29
C PRO A 81 -4.11 7.34 -11.37
N LYS A 82 -5.19 6.56 -11.50
CA LYS A 82 -5.12 5.08 -11.44
C LYS A 82 -4.11 4.49 -12.42
N GLU A 83 -4.02 5.03 -13.63
CA GLU A 83 -3.04 4.60 -14.63
C GLU A 83 -1.60 4.78 -14.16
N MET A 84 -1.31 5.89 -13.50
CA MET A 84 0.00 6.17 -12.91
C MET A 84 0.31 5.21 -11.76
N VAL A 85 -0.68 4.93 -10.90
CA VAL A 85 -0.55 3.90 -9.84
C VAL A 85 -0.20 2.55 -10.45
N MET A 86 -0.92 2.13 -11.50
CA MET A 86 -0.66 0.86 -12.19
C MET A 86 0.73 0.81 -12.82
N LYS A 87 1.18 1.89 -13.47
CA LYS A 87 2.53 2.00 -14.06
C LYS A 87 3.60 1.89 -12.98
N ILE A 88 3.47 2.63 -11.89
CA ILE A 88 4.45 2.61 -10.79
C ILE A 88 4.49 1.22 -10.14
N ARG A 89 3.34 0.59 -9.87
CA ARG A 89 3.30 -0.73 -9.24
C ARG A 89 3.97 -1.81 -10.09
N LYS A 90 3.77 -1.80 -11.41
CA LYS A 90 4.52 -2.67 -12.33
C LYS A 90 6.04 -2.41 -12.27
N GLN A 91 6.47 -1.15 -12.25
CA GLN A 91 7.90 -0.79 -12.15
C GLN A 91 8.55 -1.25 -10.84
N ILE A 92 7.82 -1.16 -9.72
CA ILE A 92 8.31 -1.65 -8.42
C ILE A 92 8.37 -3.19 -8.39
N GLY A 93 7.52 -3.86 -9.16
CA GLY A 93 7.48 -5.32 -9.28
C GLY A 93 6.35 -5.95 -8.48
N ASP A 94 5.20 -5.28 -8.38
CA ASP A 94 3.99 -5.87 -7.83
C ASP A 94 3.53 -7.08 -8.65
N ASP A 95 2.84 -8.01 -8.00
CA ASP A 95 2.44 -9.28 -8.60
C ASP A 95 1.54 -9.08 -9.83
N TYR A 96 1.80 -9.86 -10.89
CA TYR A 96 1.08 -9.74 -12.15
C TYR A 96 -0.41 -10.06 -12.01
N GLY A 97 -0.76 -11.04 -11.17
CA GLY A 97 -2.14 -11.40 -10.86
C GLY A 97 -2.88 -10.24 -10.20
N ARG A 98 -2.25 -9.58 -9.22
CA ARG A 98 -2.80 -8.38 -8.56
C ARG A 98 -3.00 -7.22 -9.53
N ILE A 99 -2.01 -6.96 -10.37
CA ILE A 99 -2.09 -5.93 -11.40
C ILE A 99 -3.22 -6.25 -12.40
N SER A 100 -3.38 -7.50 -12.78
CA SER A 100 -4.45 -7.92 -13.70
C SER A 100 -5.84 -7.76 -13.08
N ALA A 101 -5.99 -8.14 -11.80
CA ALA A 101 -7.23 -7.92 -11.05
C ALA A 101 -7.57 -6.42 -10.94
N ASP A 102 -6.58 -5.56 -10.69
CA ASP A 102 -6.79 -4.12 -10.60
C ASP A 102 -7.11 -3.47 -11.95
N LYS A 103 -6.61 -3.99 -13.08
CA LYS A 103 -7.07 -3.58 -14.41
C LYS A 103 -8.57 -3.88 -14.63
N ILE A 104 -9.06 -5.01 -14.13
CA ILE A 104 -10.49 -5.36 -14.22
C ILE A 104 -11.30 -4.41 -13.33
N ARG A 105 -10.86 -4.18 -12.09
CA ARG A 105 -11.50 -3.23 -11.18
C ARG A 105 -11.55 -1.81 -11.75
N MET A 106 -10.46 -1.34 -12.37
CA MET A 106 -10.39 -0.03 -13.00
C MET A 106 -11.43 0.12 -14.12
N ARG A 107 -11.58 -0.89 -14.98
CA ARG A 107 -12.61 -0.91 -16.04
C ARG A 107 -14.04 -0.91 -15.49
N GLN A 108 -14.24 -1.43 -14.29
CA GLN A 108 -15.52 -1.45 -13.59
C GLN A 108 -15.76 -0.20 -12.72
N GLY A 109 -14.89 0.81 -12.78
CA GLY A 109 -15.00 2.01 -11.92
C GLY A 109 -14.74 1.73 -10.43
N ARG A 110 -14.14 0.59 -10.08
CA ARG A 110 -13.88 0.18 -8.70
C ARG A 110 -12.52 0.67 -8.20
N VAL A 111 -12.37 0.68 -6.87
CA VAL A 111 -11.12 1.00 -6.17
C VAL A 111 -10.05 -0.05 -6.51
N ILE A 112 -8.80 0.40 -6.67
CA ILE A 112 -7.63 -0.44 -6.90
C ILE A 112 -6.61 -0.28 -5.77
N SER A 113 -5.53 -1.07 -5.75
CA SER A 113 -4.47 -0.93 -4.75
C SER A 113 -4.94 -1.17 -3.31
N ILE A 114 -5.92 -2.07 -3.16
CA ILE A 114 -6.55 -2.40 -1.87
C ILE A 114 -5.59 -3.26 -1.04
N LEU A 115 -5.42 -2.90 0.23
CA LEU A 115 -4.67 -3.68 1.23
C LEU A 115 -5.62 -4.13 2.33
N PHE A 116 -5.62 -5.42 2.66
CA PHE A 116 -6.53 -5.96 3.68
C PHE A 116 -6.02 -5.68 5.08
N ASP A 117 -6.76 -4.91 5.87
CA ASP A 117 -6.45 -4.70 7.29
C ASP A 117 -6.76 -5.94 8.14
N PHE A 118 -7.79 -6.70 7.76
CA PHE A 118 -8.24 -7.88 8.48
C PHE A 118 -8.46 -9.06 7.53
N LYS A 119 -7.97 -10.25 7.90
CA LYS A 119 -8.19 -11.50 7.15
C LYS A 119 -8.09 -12.69 8.10
N ASN A 120 -9.00 -13.67 8.00
CA ASN A 120 -8.99 -14.91 8.81
C ASN A 120 -8.82 -14.66 10.32
N LYS A 121 -9.64 -13.75 10.89
CA LYS A 121 -9.58 -13.34 12.30
C LYS A 121 -8.26 -12.67 12.74
N ARG A 122 -7.41 -12.23 11.80
CA ARG A 122 -6.12 -11.60 12.06
C ARG A 122 -6.09 -10.17 11.52
N LYS A 123 -5.62 -9.24 12.34
CA LYS A 123 -5.37 -7.84 11.97
C LYS A 123 -3.94 -7.67 11.45
N ALA A 124 -3.75 -6.79 10.47
CA ALA A 124 -2.44 -6.35 10.02
C ALA A 124 -1.71 -5.59 11.13
N GLY A 125 -0.37 -5.57 11.06
CA GLY A 125 0.44 -4.86 12.04
C GLY A 125 0.28 -3.34 11.96
N ALA A 126 0.79 -2.64 12.96
CA ALA A 126 0.87 -1.18 12.93
C ALA A 126 1.79 -0.69 11.79
N TRP A 127 1.40 0.41 11.14
CA TRP A 127 2.24 1.12 10.18
C TRP A 127 3.49 1.67 10.84
N ARG A 128 4.63 1.55 10.15
CA ARG A 128 5.94 2.04 10.59
C ARG A 128 6.60 2.77 9.43
N ARG A 129 7.26 3.89 9.71
CA ARG A 129 8.05 4.59 8.68
C ARG A 129 9.25 3.72 8.28
N LEU A 130 9.42 3.54 6.98
CA LEU A 130 10.57 2.92 6.38
C LEU A 130 11.68 3.97 6.25
N LYS A 131 12.73 3.83 7.04
CA LYS A 131 13.97 4.58 7.01
C LYS A 131 15.07 3.81 6.28
N SER A 132 15.08 2.48 6.41
CA SER A 132 16.03 1.61 5.72
C SER A 132 15.50 0.20 5.55
N VAL A 133 16.05 -0.52 4.57
CA VAL A 133 15.71 -1.91 4.27
C VAL A 133 16.03 -2.86 5.43
N ASN A 134 16.97 -2.48 6.31
CA ASN A 134 17.35 -3.27 7.48
C ASN A 134 16.20 -3.46 8.47
N GLN A 135 15.23 -2.54 8.51
CA GLN A 135 14.04 -2.70 9.36
C GLN A 135 13.24 -3.95 8.97
N ILE A 136 13.12 -4.25 7.67
CA ILE A 136 12.41 -5.45 7.19
C ILE A 136 13.27 -6.69 7.43
N ARG A 137 14.59 -6.62 7.20
CA ARG A 137 15.51 -7.74 7.45
C ARG A 137 15.45 -8.24 8.89
N LYS A 138 15.32 -7.34 9.87
CA LYS A 138 15.22 -7.69 11.29
C LYS A 138 13.85 -8.25 11.72
N MET A 139 12.81 -8.08 10.90
CA MET A 139 11.47 -8.58 11.25
C MET A 139 11.35 -10.09 11.08
N ARG A 140 10.77 -10.74 12.09
CA ARG A 140 10.37 -12.15 12.05
C ARG A 140 9.06 -12.29 11.25
N VAL A 141 9.06 -13.16 10.25
CA VAL A 141 7.86 -13.60 9.52
C VAL A 141 7.47 -15.00 9.99
N LYS A 142 6.18 -15.32 10.00
CA LYS A 142 5.77 -16.71 10.27
C LYS A 142 6.27 -17.57 9.11
N LYS A 143 6.87 -18.73 9.41
CA LYS A 143 7.14 -19.76 8.40
C LYS A 143 5.81 -20.26 7.84
#